data_AF-A0A820QYU8-F1
#
_entry.id   AF-A0A820QYU8-F1
#
_cell.length_a   1.000
_cell.length_b   1.000
_cell.length_c   1.000
_cell.angle_alpha   90.00
_cell.angle_beta   90.00
_cell.angle_gamma   90.00
#
_symmetry.space_group_name_H-M   'P 1'
#
loop_
_entity.id
_entity.type
_entity.pdbx_description
1 polymer ?
#
loop_
_entity_poly.entity_id
_entity_poly.type
_entity_poly.pdbx_seq_one_letter_code
_entity_poly.pdbx_strand_id
1 'polypeptide(L)'
;SQTSLKIIDERYCQLIALSCYNLSKKLRTNILINNENEQISSIFSNKNYSTEEIFNTEEIICSTLDWDLANFVPHDYIKYFLSHDNQTQIHIHVHILLSIAICELNTLTILPSLLACACI
;
A
#
# COMPACT_ATOMS: atom_id res chain seq x y z
N SER A 1 -23.04 2.75 -16.01
CA SER A 1 -22.71 1.32 -15.84
C SER A 1 -22.35 1.10 -14.38
N GLN A 2 -23.30 0.59 -13.60
CA GLN A 2 -23.15 0.37 -12.16
C GLN A 2 -22.27 -0.86 -11.92
N THR A 3 -21.02 -0.65 -11.53
CA THR A 3 -20.19 -1.71 -10.93
C THR A 3 -20.74 -1.97 -9.54
N SER A 4 -21.42 -3.10 -9.38
CA SER A 4 -21.88 -3.61 -8.09
C SER A 4 -20.69 -3.73 -7.15
N LEU A 5 -20.60 -2.83 -6.17
CA LEU A 5 -19.79 -3.02 -4.98
C LEU A 5 -20.31 -4.30 -4.32
N LYS A 6 -19.63 -5.43 -4.57
CA LYS A 6 -19.84 -6.65 -3.79
C LYS A 6 -19.72 -6.21 -2.33
N ILE A 7 -20.74 -6.47 -1.53
CA ILE A 7 -20.68 -6.26 -0.09
C ILE A 7 -19.62 -7.25 0.40
N ILE A 8 -18.40 -6.76 0.51
CA ILE A 8 -17.30 -7.50 1.08
C ILE A 8 -17.51 -7.48 2.58
N ASP A 9 -17.51 -8.66 3.19
CA ASP A 9 -17.55 -8.82 4.64
C ASP A 9 -16.40 -8.02 5.28
N GLU A 10 -16.66 -7.33 6.39
CA GLU A 10 -15.67 -6.49 7.08
C GLU A 10 -14.39 -7.28 7.41
N ARG A 11 -14.57 -8.54 7.80
CA ARG A 11 -13.47 -9.50 8.02
C ARG A 11 -12.63 -9.70 6.76
N TYR A 12 -13.27 -9.84 5.61
CA TYR A 12 -12.57 -10.05 4.34
C TYR A 12 -11.86 -8.78 3.86
N CYS A 13 -12.45 -7.60 4.09
CA CYS A 13 -11.77 -6.31 3.85
C CYS A 13 -10.48 -6.19 4.66
N GLN A 14 -10.50 -6.54 5.94
CA GLN A 14 -9.32 -6.52 6.80
C GLN A 14 -8.26 -7.53 6.35
N LEU A 15 -8.67 -8.74 5.96
CA LEU A 15 -7.77 -9.75 5.44
C LEU A 15 -7.07 -9.28 4.14
N ILE A 16 -7.82 -8.71 3.19
CA ILE A 16 -7.25 -8.12 1.97
C ILE A 16 -6.27 -7.00 2.33
N ALA A 17 -6.65 -6.08 3.21
CA ALA A 17 -5.79 -4.97 3.60
C ALA A 17 -4.47 -5.45 4.20
N LEU A 18 -4.52 -6.48 5.06
CA LEU A 18 -3.34 -7.09 5.66
C LEU A 18 -2.45 -7.80 4.63
N SER A 19 -3.04 -8.56 3.70
CA SER A 19 -2.30 -9.21 2.61
C SER A 19 -1.66 -8.20 1.66
N CYS A 20 -2.37 -7.12 1.30
CA CYS A 20 -1.81 -6.01 0.53
C CYS A 20 -0.62 -5.34 1.25
N TYR A 21 -0.74 -5.13 2.56
CA TYR A 21 0.35 -4.58 3.38
C TYR A 21 1.58 -5.50 3.36
N ASN A 22 1.39 -6.81 3.56
CA ASN A 22 2.49 -7.78 3.54
C ASN A 22 3.17 -7.87 2.17
N LEU A 23 2.40 -7.92 1.07
CA LEU A 23 2.96 -7.85 -0.29
C LEU A 23 3.76 -6.55 -0.50
N SER A 24 3.24 -5.42 -0.07
CA SER A 24 3.95 -4.13 -0.21
C SER A 24 5.28 -4.12 0.55
N LYS A 25 5.34 -4.74 1.74
CA LYS A 25 6.59 -4.91 2.50
C LYS A 25 7.58 -5.79 1.73
N LYS A 26 7.12 -6.95 1.23
CA LYS A 26 7.95 -7.89 0.45
C LYS A 26 8.57 -7.22 -0.78
N LEU A 27 7.85 -6.28 -1.41
CA LEU A 27 8.30 -5.61 -2.63
C LEU A 27 9.17 -4.37 -2.39
N ARG A 28 8.84 -3.57 -1.37
CA ARG A 28 9.44 -2.22 -1.21
C ARG A 28 10.38 -2.07 -0.02
N THR A 29 10.37 -3.00 0.93
CA THR A 29 11.34 -2.98 2.03
C THR A 29 12.46 -3.95 1.72
N ASN A 30 13.71 -3.47 1.69
CA ASN A 30 14.92 -4.33 1.67
C ASN A 30 15.13 -5.08 3.00
N ILE A 31 14.10 -5.17 3.84
CA ILE A 31 14.15 -5.85 5.12
C ILE A 31 13.95 -7.33 4.79
N LEU A 32 15.01 -8.12 4.95
CA LEU A 32 14.92 -9.58 4.98
C LEU A 32 13.73 -9.95 5.86
N ILE A 33 12.83 -10.78 5.34
CA ILE A 33 11.62 -11.22 6.05
C ILE A 33 12.08 -12.13 7.19
N ASN A 34 12.53 -11.53 8.28
CA ASN A 34 12.85 -12.21 9.52
C ASN A 34 11.55 -12.48 10.28
N ASN A 35 11.55 -13.48 11.16
CA ASN A 35 10.42 -13.90 11.99
C ASN A 35 9.73 -12.74 12.76
N GLU A 36 10.43 -11.63 13.00
CA GLU A 36 9.88 -10.41 13.62
C GLU A 36 8.85 -9.69 12.75
N ASN A 37 8.97 -9.77 11.42
CA ASN A 37 8.00 -9.17 10.49
C ASN A 37 6.69 -9.95 10.42
N GLU A 38 6.74 -11.28 10.57
CA GLU A 38 5.55 -12.11 10.76
C GLU A 38 4.83 -11.75 12.06
N GLN A 39 5.58 -11.45 13.13
CA GLN A 39 5.00 -11.00 14.40
C GLN A 39 4.26 -9.66 14.27
N ILE A 40 4.80 -8.69 13.51
CA ILE A 40 4.11 -7.41 13.25
C ILE A 40 2.78 -7.63 12.51
N SER A 41 2.75 -8.50 11.50
CA SER A 41 1.51 -8.89 10.82
C SER A 41 0.51 -9.55 11.79
N SER A 42 0.99 -10.35 12.73
CA SER A 42 0.15 -11.02 13.74
C SER A 42 -0.42 -10.09 14.81
N ILE A 43 0.30 -8.99 15.09
CA ILE A 43 -0.13 -7.94 16.02
C ILE A 43 -1.24 -7.10 15.39
N PHE A 44 -1.08 -6.69 14.12
CA PHE A 44 -2.12 -5.93 13.42
C PHE A 44 -3.41 -6.72 13.20
N SER A 45 -3.34 -8.05 13.13
CA SER A 45 -4.51 -8.90 13.01
C SER A 45 -5.17 -9.27 14.33
N ASN A 46 -4.60 -8.92 15.50
CA ASN A 46 -5.02 -9.47 16.80
C ASN A 46 -5.10 -11.02 16.82
N LYS A 47 -4.32 -11.71 15.97
CA LYS A 47 -4.41 -13.17 15.70
C LYS A 47 -5.75 -13.64 15.12
N ASN A 48 -6.54 -12.75 14.51
CA ASN A 48 -7.83 -13.09 13.91
C ASN A 48 -7.72 -13.90 12.61
N TYR A 49 -6.52 -13.94 12.00
CA TYR A 49 -6.25 -14.61 10.73
C TYR A 49 -5.08 -15.58 10.86
N SER A 50 -5.22 -16.76 10.26
CA SER A 50 -4.14 -17.74 10.15
C SER A 50 -3.12 -17.30 9.09
N THR A 51 -1.89 -17.80 9.19
CA THR A 51 -0.85 -17.55 8.17
C THR A 51 -1.27 -18.08 6.80
N GLU A 52 -1.99 -19.21 6.78
CA GLU A 52 -2.53 -19.83 5.56
C GLU A 52 -3.61 -18.98 4.91
N GLU A 53 -4.53 -18.39 5.69
CA GLU A 53 -5.55 -17.45 5.19
C GLU A 53 -4.89 -16.23 4.52
N ILE A 54 -3.85 -15.68 5.14
CA ILE A 54 -3.10 -14.54 4.62
C ILE A 54 -2.39 -14.93 3.31
N PHE A 55 -1.68 -16.06 3.31
CA PHE A 55 -0.91 -16.52 2.14
C PHE A 55 -1.81 -16.82 0.94
N ASN A 56 -2.92 -17.54 1.15
CA ASN A 56 -3.90 -17.81 0.11
C ASN A 56 -4.48 -16.51 -0.47
N THR A 57 -4.75 -15.52 0.40
CA THR A 57 -5.25 -14.21 -0.04
C THR A 57 -4.18 -13.43 -0.80
N GLU A 58 -2.91 -13.50 -0.40
CA GLU A 58 -1.80 -12.91 -1.15
C GLU A 58 -1.69 -13.51 -2.56
N GLU A 59 -1.76 -14.84 -2.69
CA GLU A 59 -1.73 -15.53 -3.98
C GLU A 59 -2.90 -15.10 -4.88
N ILE A 60 -4.10 -14.98 -4.32
CA ILE A 60 -5.27 -14.46 -5.05
C ILE A 60 -5.00 -13.04 -5.54
N ILE A 61 -4.50 -12.15 -4.69
CA ILE A 61 -4.19 -10.75 -5.07
C ILE A 61 -3.15 -10.72 -6.19
N CYS A 62 -2.03 -11.44 -6.04
CA CYS A 62 -0.99 -11.53 -7.07
C CYS A 62 -1.57 -12.04 -8.40
N SER A 63 -2.38 -13.10 -8.36
CA SER A 63 -3.00 -13.68 -9.54
C SER A 63 -4.00 -12.72 -10.20
N THR A 64 -4.79 -11.97 -9.43
CA THR A 64 -5.73 -10.97 -9.97
C THR A 64 -5.05 -9.78 -10.62
N LEU A 65 -3.79 -9.51 -10.26
CA LEU A 65 -2.97 -8.43 -10.82
C LEU A 65 -1.98 -8.94 -11.88
N ASP A 66 -2.14 -10.18 -12.35
CA ASP A 66 -1.21 -10.83 -13.30
C ASP A 66 0.26 -10.78 -12.84
N TRP A 67 0.48 -10.80 -11.52
CA TRP A 67 1.77 -10.66 -10.86
C TRP A 67 2.50 -9.32 -11.13
N ASP A 68 1.82 -8.32 -11.71
CA ASP A 68 2.35 -6.98 -11.97
C ASP A 68 2.18 -6.04 -10.75
N LEU A 69 3.01 -6.28 -9.73
CA LEU A 69 2.97 -5.52 -8.47
C LEU A 69 4.01 -4.38 -8.42
N ALA A 70 4.92 -4.30 -9.39
CA ALA A 70 6.06 -3.38 -9.41
C ALA A 70 5.70 -1.99 -9.95
N ASN A 71 4.44 -1.58 -9.82
CA ASN A 71 3.95 -0.31 -10.33
C ASN A 71 4.48 0.89 -9.52
N PHE A 72 4.73 2.00 -10.24
CA PHE A 72 5.17 3.26 -9.66
C PHE A 72 4.08 3.83 -8.75
N VAL A 73 4.48 4.24 -7.54
CA VAL A 73 3.61 4.92 -6.58
C VAL A 73 3.98 6.40 -6.47
N PRO A 74 3.10 7.27 -5.94
CA PRO A 74 3.41 8.69 -5.81
C PRO A 74 4.72 8.98 -5.05
N HIS A 75 5.06 8.13 -4.08
CA HIS A 75 6.33 8.19 -3.35
C HIS A 75 7.59 8.09 -4.24
N ASP A 76 7.52 7.34 -5.34
CA ASP A 76 8.65 7.20 -6.27
C ASP A 76 8.85 8.50 -7.06
N TYR A 77 7.76 9.16 -7.45
CA TYR A 77 7.79 10.45 -8.13
C TYR A 77 8.26 11.59 -7.21
N ILE A 78 7.88 11.59 -5.93
CA ILE A 78 8.39 12.58 -4.95
C ILE A 78 9.91 12.51 -4.87
N LYS A 79 10.49 11.31 -4.76
CA LYS A 79 11.96 11.13 -4.75
C LYS A 79 12.60 11.68 -6.02
N TYR A 80 11.95 11.51 -7.17
CA TYR A 80 12.44 12.03 -8.44
C TYR A 80 12.35 13.57 -8.49
N PHE A 81 11.20 14.17 -8.18
CA PHE A 81 10.98 15.62 -8.26
C PHE A 81 11.78 16.41 -7.23
N LEU A 82 11.94 15.89 -6.02
CA LEU A 82 12.70 16.52 -4.94
C LEU A 82 14.15 16.03 -4.84
N SER A 83 14.65 15.32 -5.85
CA SER A 83 16.00 14.74 -5.85
C SER A 83 17.13 15.75 -5.63
N HIS A 84 16.89 17.02 -5.99
CA HIS A 84 17.84 18.12 -5.88
C HIS A 84 17.50 19.09 -4.75
N ASP A 85 16.43 18.84 -3.99
CA ASP A 85 16.02 19.66 -2.86
C ASP A 85 16.48 19.04 -1.54
N ASN A 86 17.29 19.79 -0.81
CA ASN A 86 17.85 19.38 0.48
C ASN A 86 17.00 19.85 1.67
N GLN A 87 15.88 20.54 1.44
CA GLN A 87 14.99 21.02 2.49
C GLN A 87 14.18 19.88 3.10
N THR A 88 14.68 19.30 4.19
CA THR A 88 14.04 18.17 4.90
C THR A 88 12.59 18.45 5.31
N GLN A 89 12.24 19.71 5.59
CA GLN A 89 10.87 20.11 5.92
C GLN A 89 9.90 19.88 4.75
N ILE A 90 10.30 20.20 3.52
CA ILE A 90 9.48 19.99 2.32
C ILE A 90 9.20 18.49 2.16
N HIS A 91 10.24 17.65 2.24
CA HIS A 91 10.08 16.20 2.15
C HIS A 91 9.08 15.67 3.19
N ILE A 92 9.17 16.12 4.45
CA ILE A 92 8.23 15.71 5.51
C ILE A 92 6.80 16.15 5.17
N HIS A 93 6.59 17.41 4.80
CA HIS A 93 5.26 17.93 4.49
C HIS A 93 4.62 17.20 3.30
N VAL A 94 5.38 16.96 2.24
CA VAL A 94 4.92 16.24 1.06
C VAL A 94 4.48 14.82 1.40
N HIS A 95 5.26 14.10 2.22
CA HIS A 95 4.87 12.76 2.68
C HIS A 95 3.63 12.74 3.56
N ILE A 96 3.45 13.75 4.42
CA ILE A 96 2.23 13.89 5.24
C ILE A 96 1.01 14.17 4.34
N LEU A 97 1.11 15.13 3.43
CA LEU A 97 0.03 15.47 2.50
C LEU A 97 -0.36 14.28 1.64
N LEU A 98 0.62 13.55 1.11
CA LEU A 98 0.36 12.35 0.34
C LEU A 98 -0.36 11.29 1.17
N SER A 99 0.06 11.07 2.43
CA SER A 99 -0.57 10.10 3.32
C SER A 99 -2.03 10.43 3.62
N ILE A 100 -2.38 11.72 3.70
CA ILE A 100 -3.77 12.16 3.84
C ILE A 100 -4.51 11.96 2.52
N ALA A 101 -3.91 12.35 1.40
CA ALA A 101 -4.55 12.31 0.09
C ALA A 101 -4.94 10.89 -0.34
N ILE A 102 -4.10 9.88 -0.09
CA ILE A 102 -4.40 8.48 -0.45
C ILE A 102 -5.56 7.87 0.35
N CYS A 103 -5.94 8.46 1.48
CA CYS A 103 -7.11 8.03 2.26
C CYS A 103 -8.44 8.52 1.64
N GLU A 104 -8.39 9.49 0.73
CA GLU A 104 -9.56 10.02 0.05
C GLU A 104 -9.87 9.21 -1.21
N LEU A 105 -11.09 8.68 -1.32
CA LEU A 105 -11.53 7.86 -2.46
C LEU A 105 -11.32 8.53 -3.82
N ASN A 106 -11.46 9.85 -3.89
CA ASN A 106 -11.32 10.62 -5.13
C ASN A 106 -9.91 10.54 -5.72
N THR A 107 -8.87 10.35 -4.89
CA THR A 107 -7.49 10.34 -5.35
C THR A 107 -7.09 9.03 -6.01
N LEU A 108 -7.86 7.96 -5.82
CA LEU A 108 -7.63 6.65 -6.46
C LEU A 108 -7.75 6.70 -7.99
N THR A 109 -8.41 7.72 -8.54
CA THR A 109 -8.55 7.92 -9.99
C THR A 109 -7.48 8.86 -10.58
N ILE A 110 -6.66 9.46 -9.73
CA ILE A 110 -5.63 10.42 -10.14
C ILE A 110 -4.35 9.66 -10.49
N LEU A 111 -3.66 10.10 -11.54
CA LEU A 111 -2.37 9.52 -11.90
C LEU A 111 -1.36 9.70 -10.76
N PRO A 112 -0.57 8.67 -10.38
CA PRO A 112 0.36 8.76 -9.26
C PRO A 112 1.35 9.94 -9.31
N SER A 113 1.82 10.30 -10.51
CA SER A 113 2.70 11.45 -10.72
C SER A 113 2.00 12.78 -10.48
N LEU A 114 0.75 12.92 -10.92
CA LEU A 114 -0.04 14.13 -10.70
C LEU A 114 -0.38 14.30 -9.22
N LEU A 115 -0.70 13.20 -8.53
CA LEU A 115 -0.92 13.22 -7.08
C LEU A 115 0.36 13.63 -6.33
N ALA A 116 1.52 13.10 -6.72
CA ALA A 116 2.81 13.51 -6.18
C ALA A 116 3.08 15.01 -6.40
N CYS A 117 2.85 15.52 -7.61
CA CYS A 117 2.99 16.94 -7.91
C CYS A 117 2.04 17.82 -7.10
N ALA A 118 0.81 17.39 -6.85
CA ALA A 118 -0.15 18.17 -6.08
C ALA A 118 0.21 18.27 -4.58
N CYS A 119 1.01 17.33 -4.07
CA CYS A 119 1.50 17.34 -2.69
C CYS A 119 2.78 18.17 -2.51
N ILE A 120 3.51 18.47 -3.59
CA ILE A 120 4.71 19.32 -3.64
C ILE A 120 4.31 20.78 -3.79
#